data_AF-A0A3D5E4N7-F1
#
_entry.id   AF-A0A3D5E4N7-F1
#
_cell.length_a   1.000
_cell.length_b   1.000
_cell.length_c   1.000
_cell.angle_alpha   90.00
_cell.angle_beta   90.00
_cell.angle_gamma   90.00
#
_symmetry.space_group_name_H-M   'P 1'
#
loop_
_entity.id
_entity.type
_entity.pdbx_description
1 polymer ?
#
loop_
_entity_poly.entity_id
_entity_poly.type
_entity_poly.pdbx_seq_one_letter_code
_entity_poly.pdbx_strand_id
1 'polypeptide(L)'
;MALNLVSPGVKVKEIDLTVGRIDGVNDQVGAIAGPFEKGPVNEPVLIETEADLLDTFGSPKSTDAQYEYWMTASSFLSYGGILRVLRTNNTNLSNANAPVGVAITNLSVKSSEDYYNNRSTDSNWFYAARNPGSWANGLKICTIDAKADQRIAIGTDGLQVGFAITAGFSTSIAKSDGTVGIETGYIKGIITDVHHGGMIDVKVIAKHNVSTDVWEAIDYEEGSSTNSFQGYDVGIYSEYFSSPASTNQPNRYQIFNNSGVSQRIERTRFQAAIGIGSTEIHFGSDLSGLKVAPGDQIKSLNGTYTADVTDVPGGGTQRIIMNAASTVAFANTDFIIMSGIGSGLYLREGNTVKDWYNQQTLGLTNSTIFWNQIAEAPSTTEYAKQRDSKYDEFHVLIVDDTGSVTGTAGAIVEKWVGLSKALDAKISPSTDIFYKNYLANFSQYAFVGAAQTGIGLKYTMLSGYTVDSSGTWGSEAQGKTFNGAGPNTYSLANGNDYGSVGSYKCSLGDII
;
A
#
# COMPACT_ATOMS: atom_id res chain seq x y z
N MET A 1 35.66 -15.98 -55.50
CA MET A 1 36.60 -15.11 -56.23
C MET A 1 35.90 -13.79 -56.49
N ALA A 2 36.61 -12.69 -56.24
CA ALA A 2 36.12 -11.33 -56.16
C ALA A 2 36.04 -10.62 -57.53
N LEU A 3 35.02 -9.74 -57.65
CA LEU A 3 34.87 -8.54 -58.51
C LEU A 3 34.84 -8.78 -60.04
N ASN A 4 34.10 -8.03 -60.88
CA ASN A 4 33.75 -6.62 -60.82
C ASN A 4 32.58 -6.26 -61.78
N LEU A 5 31.86 -5.18 -61.44
CA LEU A 5 30.63 -4.65 -62.04
C LEU A 5 30.73 -4.27 -63.54
N VAL A 6 29.58 -4.17 -64.25
CA VAL A 6 29.04 -2.92 -64.84
C VAL A 6 27.53 -3.06 -65.20
N SER A 7 26.76 -2.05 -64.78
CA SER A 7 25.38 -1.63 -65.18
C SER A 7 24.18 -2.16 -64.37
N PRO A 8 23.31 -1.28 -63.82
CA PRO A 8 22.05 -1.70 -63.21
C PRO A 8 21.14 -2.35 -64.25
N GLY A 9 20.66 -3.57 -63.98
CA GLY A 9 19.65 -4.21 -64.82
C GLY A 9 18.34 -3.44 -64.75
N VAL A 10 17.87 -2.93 -65.89
CA VAL A 10 16.52 -2.34 -66.01
C VAL A 10 15.51 -3.48 -66.04
N LYS A 11 14.69 -3.59 -64.99
CA LYS A 11 13.57 -4.53 -64.96
C LYS A 11 12.34 -3.82 -65.53
N VAL A 12 12.06 -4.05 -66.82
CA VAL A 12 10.87 -3.52 -67.49
C VAL A 12 9.64 -4.24 -66.93
N LYS A 13 8.72 -3.48 -66.35
CA LYS A 13 7.35 -3.93 -66.07
C LYS A 13 6.41 -3.00 -66.82
N GLU A 14 5.57 -3.58 -67.69
CA GLU A 14 4.48 -2.85 -68.31
C GLU A 14 3.36 -2.71 -67.27
N ILE A 15 3.02 -1.48 -66.92
CA ILE A 15 1.84 -1.14 -66.12
C ILE A 15 0.87 -0.52 -67.10
N ASP A 16 -0.21 -1.23 -67.39
CA ASP A 16 -1.31 -0.69 -68.20
C ASP A 16 -2.06 0.36 -67.37
N LEU A 17 -1.98 1.61 -67.80
CA LEU A 17 -2.66 2.76 -67.18
C LEU A 17 -4.05 3.05 -67.79
N THR A 18 -4.51 2.23 -68.76
CA THR A 18 -5.82 2.40 -69.40
C THR A 18 -6.94 1.57 -68.78
N VAL A 19 -6.62 0.61 -67.90
CA VAL A 19 -7.59 -0.02 -66.98
C VAL A 19 -7.63 0.74 -65.66
N GLY A 20 -7.71 2.07 -65.75
CA GLY A 20 -7.94 2.95 -64.62
C GLY A 20 -9.35 2.74 -64.07
N ARG A 21 -9.55 1.67 -63.30
CA ARG A 21 -10.43 1.84 -62.15
C ARG A 21 -9.76 2.96 -61.35
N ILE A 22 -10.42 4.11 -61.26
CA ILE A 22 -10.21 5.00 -60.13
C ILE A 22 -10.60 4.16 -58.92
N ASP A 23 -9.67 3.37 -58.40
CA ASP A 23 -9.70 3.10 -56.97
C ASP A 23 -9.59 4.49 -56.37
N GLY A 24 -10.69 4.96 -55.80
CA GLY A 24 -10.74 6.20 -55.05
C GLY A 24 -9.93 6.06 -53.77
N VAL A 25 -8.64 5.70 -53.88
CA VAL A 25 -7.67 5.79 -52.80
C VAL A 25 -7.03 7.17 -52.96
N ASN A 26 -7.86 8.19 -52.82
CA ASN A 26 -7.40 9.44 -52.27
C ASN A 26 -7.55 9.24 -50.77
N ASP A 27 -6.47 8.81 -50.12
CA ASP A 27 -6.38 8.81 -48.66
C ASP A 27 -6.29 10.29 -48.24
N GLN A 28 -7.40 11.02 -48.37
CA GLN A 28 -7.52 12.42 -48.00
C GLN A 28 -7.55 12.50 -46.48
N VAL A 29 -6.36 12.47 -45.89
CA VAL A 29 -6.18 12.64 -44.45
C VAL A 29 -6.27 14.12 -44.13
N GLY A 30 -7.36 14.52 -43.47
CA GLY A 30 -7.48 15.87 -42.92
C GLY A 30 -6.47 16.10 -41.79
N ALA A 31 -6.18 17.36 -41.46
CA ALA A 31 -5.39 17.69 -40.27
C ALA A 31 -5.99 18.89 -39.53
N ILE A 32 -6.05 18.80 -38.19
CA ILE A 32 -6.49 19.89 -37.33
C ILE A 32 -5.63 19.94 -36.08
N ALA A 33 -5.29 21.16 -35.65
CA ALA A 33 -4.60 21.42 -34.41
C ALA A 33 -5.44 22.32 -33.53
N GLY A 34 -5.53 22.01 -32.23
CA GLY A 34 -6.37 22.78 -31.31
C GLY A 34 -6.10 22.48 -29.84
N PRO A 35 -6.75 23.22 -28.94
CA PRO A 35 -6.75 22.93 -27.52
C PRO A 35 -7.77 21.83 -27.23
N PHE A 36 -7.35 20.75 -26.56
CA PHE A 36 -8.23 19.63 -26.21
C PHE A 36 -8.15 19.30 -24.71
N GLU A 37 -9.19 18.66 -24.18
CA GLU A 37 -9.33 18.31 -22.76
C GLU A 37 -8.31 17.27 -22.30
N LYS A 38 -8.11 16.24 -23.11
CA LYS A 38 -7.16 15.15 -22.87
C LYS A 38 -6.46 14.75 -24.16
N GLY A 39 -5.58 13.76 -24.07
CA GLY A 39 -4.83 13.21 -25.20
C GLY A 39 -3.37 13.68 -25.24
N PRO A 40 -2.52 13.00 -26.03
CA PRO A 40 -1.10 13.31 -26.12
C PRO A 40 -0.89 14.71 -26.71
N VAL A 41 0.13 15.41 -26.22
CA VAL A 41 0.44 16.80 -26.59
C VAL A 41 1.59 16.82 -27.60
N ASN A 42 1.46 17.64 -28.64
CA ASN A 42 2.42 17.77 -29.75
C ASN A 42 2.69 16.47 -30.52
N GLU A 43 1.73 15.54 -30.49
CA GLU A 43 1.79 14.28 -31.25
C GLU A 43 0.55 14.18 -32.14
N PRO A 44 0.69 14.07 -33.48
CA PRO A 44 -0.44 13.89 -34.37
C PRO A 44 -1.04 12.49 -34.20
N VAL A 45 -2.28 12.40 -33.72
CA VAL A 45 -3.02 11.13 -33.58
C VAL A 45 -3.98 10.97 -34.75
N LEU A 46 -4.02 9.78 -35.36
CA LEU A 46 -5.00 9.45 -36.39
C LEU A 46 -6.33 9.09 -35.72
N ILE A 47 -7.40 9.73 -36.16
CA ILE A 47 -8.77 9.54 -35.67
C ILE A 47 -9.65 9.17 -36.85
N GLU A 48 -10.41 8.08 -36.70
CA GLU A 48 -11.27 7.55 -37.77
C GLU A 48 -12.75 7.76 -37.52
N THR A 49 -13.16 7.91 -36.25
CA THR A 49 -14.56 8.03 -35.85
C THR A 49 -14.74 9.11 -34.79
N GLU A 50 -15.96 9.62 -34.65
CA GLU A 50 -16.29 10.57 -33.59
C GLU A 50 -16.14 9.94 -32.18
N ALA A 51 -16.43 8.65 -32.04
CA ALA A 51 -16.21 7.94 -30.78
C ALA A 51 -14.73 7.92 -30.39
N ASP A 52 -13.84 7.67 -31.36
CA ASP A 52 -12.39 7.71 -31.17
C ASP A 52 -11.89 9.13 -30.83
N LEU A 53 -12.48 10.16 -31.45
CA LEU A 53 -12.23 11.57 -31.10
C LEU A 53 -12.58 11.85 -29.63
N LEU A 54 -13.76 11.40 -29.19
CA LEU A 54 -14.25 11.59 -27.83
C LEU A 54 -13.38 10.84 -26.80
N ASP A 55 -13.01 9.59 -27.11
CA ASP A 55 -12.20 8.75 -26.24
C ASP A 55 -10.76 9.28 -26.11
N THR A 56 -10.18 9.79 -27.19
CA THR A 56 -8.80 10.29 -27.19
C THR A 56 -8.69 11.73 -26.68
N PHE A 57 -9.55 12.64 -27.12
CA PHE A 57 -9.41 14.09 -26.89
C PHE A 57 -10.46 14.70 -25.94
N GLY A 58 -11.47 13.92 -25.54
CA GLY A 58 -12.50 14.35 -24.61
C GLY A 58 -13.67 15.05 -25.28
N SER A 59 -14.52 15.64 -24.44
CA SER A 59 -15.80 16.23 -24.85
C SER A 59 -15.65 17.69 -25.30
N PRO A 60 -16.50 18.18 -26.22
CA PRO A 60 -16.48 19.59 -26.62
C PRO A 60 -16.84 20.49 -25.43
N LYS A 61 -16.08 21.58 -25.24
CA LYS A 61 -16.30 22.55 -24.16
C LYS A 61 -16.75 23.90 -24.71
N SER A 62 -17.71 24.52 -24.03
CA SER A 62 -18.15 25.88 -24.36
C SER A 62 -17.12 26.95 -23.98
N THR A 63 -16.26 26.65 -23.01
CA THR A 63 -15.21 27.56 -22.56
C THR A 63 -14.21 27.85 -23.67
N ASP A 64 -13.85 29.12 -23.84
CA ASP A 64 -12.89 29.64 -24.82
C ASP A 64 -13.15 29.21 -26.27
N ALA A 65 -14.42 28.92 -26.61
CA ALA A 65 -14.83 28.45 -27.92
C ALA A 65 -14.11 27.16 -28.38
N GLN A 66 -13.65 26.33 -27.44
CA GLN A 66 -12.98 25.06 -27.75
C GLN A 66 -13.84 24.13 -28.62
N TYR A 67 -15.16 24.16 -28.43
CA TYR A 67 -16.12 23.43 -29.25
C TYR A 67 -15.99 23.70 -30.75
N GLU A 68 -15.48 24.86 -31.19
CA GLU A 68 -15.31 25.15 -32.62
C GLU A 68 -14.31 24.18 -33.26
N TYR A 69 -13.20 23.90 -32.58
CA TYR A 69 -12.21 22.91 -33.02
C TYR A 69 -12.80 21.50 -33.02
N TRP A 70 -13.47 21.12 -31.92
CA TRP A 70 -14.01 19.78 -31.75
C TRP A 70 -15.15 19.47 -32.73
N MET A 71 -16.10 20.39 -32.90
CA MET A 71 -17.23 20.22 -33.83
C MET A 71 -16.80 20.25 -35.29
N THR A 72 -15.75 21.02 -35.62
CA THR A 72 -15.14 20.99 -36.96
C THR A 72 -14.53 19.62 -37.24
N ALA A 73 -13.81 19.05 -36.27
CA ALA A 73 -13.26 17.70 -36.37
C ALA A 73 -14.35 16.63 -36.53
N SER A 74 -15.39 16.65 -35.68
CA SER A 74 -16.52 15.70 -35.76
C SER A 74 -17.29 15.80 -37.08
N SER A 75 -17.56 17.03 -37.56
CA SER A 75 -18.23 17.26 -38.84
C SER A 75 -17.40 16.76 -40.02
N PHE A 76 -16.07 16.89 -39.96
CA PHE A 76 -15.18 16.32 -40.95
C PHE A 76 -15.19 14.79 -40.91
N LEU A 77 -15.10 14.16 -39.74
CA LEU A 77 -15.13 12.70 -39.59
C LEU A 77 -16.43 12.07 -40.14
N SER A 78 -17.53 12.83 -40.15
CA SER A 78 -18.81 12.38 -40.69
C SER A 78 -18.85 12.25 -42.22
N TYR A 79 -17.99 12.97 -42.96
CA TYR A 79 -18.06 13.07 -44.43
C TYR A 79 -16.71 12.98 -45.16
N GLY A 80 -15.63 13.37 -44.51
CA GLY A 80 -14.30 13.64 -45.07
C GLY A 80 -13.28 12.51 -44.89
N GLY A 81 -13.64 11.41 -44.23
CA GLY A 81 -12.75 10.28 -43.98
C GLY A 81 -11.94 10.46 -42.68
N ILE A 82 -10.68 10.04 -42.70
CA ILE A 82 -9.80 10.00 -41.51
C ILE A 82 -9.09 11.34 -41.27
N LEU A 83 -8.85 11.67 -40.00
CA LEU A 83 -8.35 12.97 -39.55
C LEU A 83 -7.13 12.81 -38.64
N ARG A 84 -6.08 13.62 -38.85
CA ARG A 84 -4.98 13.75 -37.88
C ARG A 84 -5.23 14.92 -36.95
N VAL A 85 -5.39 14.64 -35.67
CA VAL A 85 -5.63 15.64 -34.63
C VAL A 85 -4.34 15.83 -33.83
N LEU A 86 -3.90 17.09 -33.70
CA LEU A 86 -2.78 17.46 -32.84
C LEU A 86 -3.28 18.36 -31.70
N ARG A 87 -3.02 17.94 -30.46
CA ARG A 87 -3.27 18.76 -29.29
C ARG A 87 -2.10 19.71 -29.03
N THR A 88 -2.43 20.99 -28.90
CA THR A 88 -1.46 22.07 -28.67
C THR A 88 -0.88 22.04 -27.26
N ASN A 89 0.35 22.54 -27.12
CA ASN A 89 1.04 22.66 -25.85
C ASN A 89 0.70 23.97 -25.12
N ASN A 90 1.05 24.11 -23.84
CA ASN A 90 1.03 25.39 -23.15
C ASN A 90 2.01 25.33 -21.96
N THR A 91 2.62 26.45 -21.58
CA THR A 91 3.56 26.50 -20.45
C THR A 91 2.93 26.20 -19.10
N ASN A 92 1.62 26.40 -18.96
CA ASN A 92 0.87 26.16 -17.73
C ASN A 92 0.16 24.80 -17.70
N LEU A 93 0.28 24.02 -18.77
CA LEU A 93 -0.38 22.72 -18.90
C LEU A 93 0.31 21.71 -17.96
N SER A 94 -0.46 21.04 -17.11
CA SER A 94 0.09 20.10 -16.13
C SER A 94 -0.77 18.84 -15.95
N ASN A 95 -0.13 17.72 -15.65
CA ASN A 95 -0.78 16.45 -15.33
C ASN A 95 -1.32 16.47 -13.90
N ALA A 96 -2.53 15.95 -13.72
CA ALA A 96 -3.01 15.56 -12.40
C ALA A 96 -2.05 14.52 -11.82
N ASN A 97 -1.59 14.73 -10.58
CA ASN A 97 -0.53 13.90 -10.01
C ASN A 97 -0.73 13.68 -8.51
N ALA A 98 -0.11 12.62 -8.03
CA ALA A 98 0.11 12.31 -6.63
C ALA A 98 1.59 12.56 -6.31
N PRO A 99 1.92 13.67 -5.61
CA PRO A 99 3.31 14.05 -5.33
C PRO A 99 3.95 13.15 -4.26
N VAL A 100 5.29 13.12 -4.26
CA VAL A 100 6.09 12.65 -3.13
C VAL A 100 6.37 13.85 -2.23
N GLY A 101 5.65 13.93 -1.11
CA GLY A 101 5.80 15.03 -0.15
C GLY A 101 5.07 16.30 -0.59
N VAL A 102 5.71 17.19 -1.35
CA VAL A 102 5.20 18.54 -1.65
C VAL A 102 4.41 18.56 -2.97
N ALA A 103 3.29 19.28 -3.00
CA ALA A 103 2.45 19.43 -4.19
C ALA A 103 3.22 19.90 -5.43
N ILE A 104 2.95 19.27 -6.58
CA ILE A 104 3.53 19.63 -7.88
C ILE A 104 2.41 20.18 -8.77
N THR A 105 2.60 21.41 -9.27
CA THR A 105 1.61 22.12 -10.08
C THR A 105 2.02 22.29 -11.54
N ASN A 106 3.22 21.84 -11.92
CA ASN A 106 3.83 22.05 -13.24
C ASN A 106 4.41 20.76 -13.85
N LEU A 107 3.95 19.58 -13.41
CA LEU A 107 4.35 18.32 -14.01
C LEU A 107 3.80 18.25 -15.44
N SER A 108 4.66 18.05 -16.43
CA SER A 108 4.26 17.92 -17.84
C SER A 108 4.82 16.62 -18.41
N VAL A 109 3.99 15.58 -18.43
CA VAL A 109 4.20 14.33 -19.17
C VAL A 109 3.30 14.38 -20.39
N LYS A 110 3.89 14.64 -21.56
CA LYS A 110 3.14 15.01 -22.78
C LYS A 110 2.56 13.81 -23.54
N SER A 111 3.30 12.71 -23.58
CA SER A 111 2.93 11.48 -24.27
C SER A 111 3.64 10.28 -23.65
N SER A 112 3.33 9.07 -24.12
CA SER A 112 4.04 7.85 -23.70
C SER A 112 5.53 7.90 -24.04
N GLU A 113 5.89 8.48 -25.17
CA GLU A 113 7.29 8.65 -25.57
C GLU A 113 8.04 9.62 -24.63
N ASP A 114 7.41 10.74 -24.27
CA ASP A 114 7.96 11.70 -23.31
C ASP A 114 8.15 11.06 -21.93
N TYR A 115 7.22 10.21 -21.51
CA TYR A 115 7.36 9.45 -20.27
C TYR A 115 8.63 8.58 -20.27
N TYR A 116 8.82 7.75 -21.30
CA TYR A 116 9.96 6.84 -21.35
C TYR A 116 11.30 7.57 -21.43
N ASN A 117 11.38 8.60 -22.27
CA ASN A 117 12.62 9.31 -22.53
C ASN A 117 13.01 10.27 -21.40
N ASN A 118 12.04 10.92 -20.76
CA ASN A 118 12.32 12.06 -19.88
C ASN A 118 11.84 11.87 -18.43
N ARG A 119 10.92 10.93 -18.14
CA ARG A 119 10.19 10.88 -16.86
C ARG A 119 10.21 9.52 -16.17
N SER A 120 10.69 8.48 -16.85
CA SER A 120 10.71 7.10 -16.36
C SER A 120 11.56 6.92 -15.11
N THR A 121 12.44 7.86 -14.77
CA THR A 121 13.29 7.83 -13.57
C THR A 121 12.92 8.91 -12.53
N ASP A 122 11.86 9.70 -12.77
CA ASP A 122 11.41 10.73 -11.84
C ASP A 122 11.06 10.12 -10.48
N SER A 123 11.46 10.80 -9.41
CA SER A 123 11.25 10.38 -8.02
C SER A 123 10.38 11.35 -7.21
N ASN A 124 9.87 12.43 -7.82
CA ASN A 124 9.15 13.49 -7.12
C ASN A 124 7.63 13.27 -7.07
N TRP A 125 7.09 12.31 -7.81
CA TRP A 125 5.66 11.99 -7.88
C TRP A 125 5.48 10.47 -7.96
N PHE A 126 4.48 9.91 -7.27
CA PHE A 126 4.21 8.48 -7.31
C PHE A 126 3.42 8.09 -8.57
N TYR A 127 2.38 8.86 -8.87
CA TYR A 127 1.51 8.63 -10.00
C TYR A 127 1.13 9.93 -10.68
N ALA A 128 0.93 9.89 -11.99
CA ALA A 128 0.49 11.03 -12.78
C ALA A 128 -0.49 10.57 -13.86
N ALA A 129 -1.42 11.44 -14.24
CA ALA A 129 -2.33 11.20 -15.35
C ALA A 129 -1.55 10.99 -16.65
N ARG A 130 -2.11 10.18 -17.56
CA ARG A 130 -1.47 9.79 -18.83
C ARG A 130 -1.07 10.98 -19.71
N ASN A 131 -1.83 12.06 -19.62
CA ASN A 131 -1.56 13.28 -20.35
C ASN A 131 -1.98 14.49 -19.50
N PRO A 132 -1.46 15.67 -19.82
CA PRO A 132 -1.73 16.86 -19.04
C PRO A 132 -3.21 17.28 -19.13
N GLY A 133 -3.72 17.95 -18.12
CA GLY A 133 -5.08 18.48 -18.07
C GLY A 133 -5.77 18.20 -16.74
N SER A 134 -6.86 18.92 -16.50
CA SER A 134 -7.66 18.82 -15.27
C SER A 134 -8.59 17.62 -15.23
N TRP A 135 -8.78 16.93 -16.36
CA TRP A 135 -9.71 15.81 -16.54
C TRP A 135 -9.50 14.66 -15.53
N ALA A 136 -8.28 14.47 -15.03
CA ALA A 136 -7.92 13.39 -14.12
C ALA A 136 -7.89 13.78 -12.63
N ASN A 137 -8.23 15.03 -12.27
CA ASN A 137 -8.17 15.54 -10.88
C ASN A 137 -9.13 14.83 -9.90
N GLY A 138 -10.08 14.04 -10.38
CA GLY A 138 -11.01 13.27 -9.56
C GLY A 138 -10.62 11.79 -9.37
N LEU A 139 -9.55 11.34 -10.02
CA LEU A 139 -9.13 9.94 -9.99
C LEU A 139 -8.30 9.64 -8.74
N LYS A 140 -8.52 8.45 -8.19
CA LYS A 140 -7.73 7.87 -7.11
C LYS A 140 -7.05 6.59 -7.59
N ILE A 141 -5.79 6.41 -7.21
CA ILE A 141 -5.04 5.18 -7.45
C ILE A 141 -4.90 4.49 -6.11
N CYS A 142 -5.53 3.33 -5.98
CA CYS A 142 -5.53 2.54 -4.76
C CYS A 142 -4.56 1.38 -4.95
N THR A 143 -3.68 1.15 -3.98
CA THR A 143 -2.68 0.11 -4.07
C THR A 143 -2.59 -0.68 -2.79
N ILE A 144 -2.24 -1.96 -2.86
CA ILE A 144 -2.01 -2.79 -1.68
C ILE A 144 -0.92 -3.83 -1.95
N ASP A 145 -0.20 -4.20 -0.90
CA ASP A 145 0.74 -5.32 -0.89
C ASP A 145 0.66 -6.10 0.44
N ALA A 146 1.54 -7.08 0.59
CA ALA A 146 1.60 -7.98 1.75
C ALA A 146 2.23 -7.37 3.02
N LYS A 147 2.03 -6.08 3.32
CA LYS A 147 2.68 -5.37 4.45
C LYS A 147 2.47 -6.06 5.80
N ALA A 148 1.30 -6.61 6.07
CA ALA A 148 0.99 -7.26 7.34
C ALA A 148 0.10 -8.49 7.13
N ASP A 149 0.00 -9.33 8.17
CA ASP A 149 -0.81 -10.55 8.17
C ASP A 149 -1.96 -10.45 9.18
N GLN A 150 -1.69 -9.88 10.36
CA GLN A 150 -2.67 -9.82 11.44
C GLN A 150 -2.76 -8.43 12.07
N ARG A 151 -3.98 -8.06 12.48
CA ARG A 151 -4.26 -6.90 13.33
C ARG A 151 -4.57 -7.39 14.74
N ILE A 152 -3.81 -6.88 15.71
CA ILE A 152 -3.86 -7.31 17.10
C ILE A 152 -4.30 -6.12 17.98
N ALA A 153 -5.35 -6.31 18.77
CA ALA A 153 -5.84 -5.30 19.70
C ALA A 153 -5.05 -5.34 21.03
N ILE A 154 -4.07 -4.45 21.18
CA ILE A 154 -3.28 -4.23 22.39
C ILE A 154 -3.00 -2.74 22.56
N GLY A 155 -2.73 -2.30 23.79
CA GLY A 155 -2.32 -0.92 24.01
C GLY A 155 -0.97 -0.62 23.34
N THR A 156 -0.82 0.61 22.86
CA THR A 156 0.27 1.00 21.94
C THR A 156 1.27 1.99 22.54
N ASP A 157 1.11 2.42 23.80
CA ASP A 157 2.05 3.36 24.42
C ASP A 157 3.48 2.80 24.42
N GLY A 158 4.42 3.57 23.90
CA GLY A 158 5.84 3.20 23.79
C GLY A 158 6.19 2.15 22.72
N LEU A 159 5.22 1.64 21.95
CA LEU A 159 5.49 0.73 20.84
C LEU A 159 5.89 1.50 19.57
N GLN A 160 6.77 0.90 18.76
CA GLN A 160 7.21 1.49 17.50
C GLN A 160 7.21 0.45 16.37
N VAL A 161 7.01 0.93 15.15
CA VAL A 161 7.16 0.14 13.93
C VAL A 161 8.57 -0.42 13.83
N GLY A 162 8.68 -1.70 13.47
CA GLY A 162 9.92 -2.47 13.40
C GLY A 162 10.24 -3.29 14.65
N PHE A 163 9.55 -3.06 15.77
CA PHE A 163 9.72 -3.88 16.97
C PHE A 163 9.27 -5.33 16.73
N ALA A 164 9.92 -6.25 17.39
CA ALA A 164 9.56 -7.66 17.33
C ALA A 164 8.48 -7.98 18.34
N ILE A 165 7.53 -8.81 17.94
CA ILE A 165 6.56 -9.43 18.83
C ILE A 165 6.77 -10.94 18.81
N THR A 166 6.70 -11.56 19.97
CA THR A 166 6.76 -13.02 20.13
C THR A 166 5.63 -13.51 21.01
N ALA A 167 5.19 -14.74 20.73
CA ALA A 167 4.23 -15.46 21.55
C ALA A 167 4.61 -16.94 21.58
N GLY A 168 4.22 -17.63 22.65
CA GLY A 168 4.42 -19.06 22.73
C GLY A 168 3.48 -19.86 21.83
N PHE A 169 3.82 -21.12 21.60
CA PHE A 169 2.85 -22.13 21.17
C PHE A 169 3.29 -23.52 21.65
N SER A 170 2.32 -24.41 21.80
CA SER A 170 2.55 -25.84 21.98
C SER A 170 1.40 -26.58 21.32
N THR A 171 1.71 -27.43 20.33
CA THR A 171 0.69 -28.16 19.57
C THR A 171 1.15 -29.58 19.23
N SER A 172 0.21 -30.48 19.00
CA SER A 172 0.50 -31.80 18.47
C SER A 172 0.88 -31.72 16.99
N ILE A 173 1.96 -32.41 16.59
CA ILE A 173 2.40 -32.52 15.20
C ILE A 173 2.59 -33.99 14.82
N ALA A 174 2.35 -34.33 13.55
CA ALA A 174 2.75 -35.63 13.02
C ALA A 174 4.27 -35.64 12.78
N LYS A 175 4.95 -36.67 13.28
CA LYS A 175 6.38 -36.88 13.04
C LYS A 175 6.59 -37.71 11.76
N SER A 176 7.79 -37.59 11.19
CA SER A 176 8.22 -38.39 10.03
C SER A 176 8.27 -39.90 10.29
N ASP A 177 8.20 -40.33 11.55
CA ASP A 177 8.11 -41.73 11.98
C ASP A 177 6.66 -42.26 12.06
N GLY A 178 5.66 -41.44 11.71
CA GLY A 178 4.24 -41.80 11.74
C GLY A 178 3.59 -41.69 13.13
N THR A 179 4.29 -41.21 14.15
CA THR A 179 3.74 -40.95 15.50
C THR A 179 3.28 -39.50 15.66
N VAL A 180 2.48 -39.22 16.70
CA VAL A 180 2.12 -37.86 17.10
C VAL A 180 3.11 -37.38 18.16
N GLY A 181 3.79 -36.27 17.89
CA GLY A 181 4.64 -35.54 18.83
C GLY A 181 4.02 -34.23 19.29
N ILE A 182 4.75 -33.50 20.13
CA ILE A 182 4.42 -32.12 20.51
C ILE A 182 5.54 -31.21 20.00
N GLU A 183 5.19 -30.18 19.25
CA GLU A 183 6.07 -29.07 18.93
C GLU A 183 5.77 -27.93 19.89
N THR A 184 6.81 -27.46 20.58
CA THR A 184 6.74 -26.33 21.49
C THR A 184 7.73 -25.29 20.99
N GLY A 185 7.33 -24.03 20.99
CA GLY A 185 8.12 -22.98 20.36
C GLY A 185 7.62 -21.58 20.60
N TYR A 186 8.25 -20.63 19.93
CA TYR A 186 7.82 -19.25 19.88
C TYR A 186 7.60 -18.81 18.43
N ILE A 187 6.47 -18.17 18.15
CA ILE A 187 6.27 -17.44 16.89
C ILE A 187 6.89 -16.05 17.04
N LYS A 188 7.49 -15.54 15.97
CA LYS A 188 8.07 -14.20 15.88
C LYS A 188 7.48 -13.44 14.70
N GLY A 189 7.09 -12.20 14.96
CA GLY A 189 6.62 -11.25 13.97
C GLY A 189 7.32 -9.90 14.06
N ILE A 190 7.08 -9.05 13.07
CA ILE A 190 7.48 -7.64 13.02
C ILE A 190 6.22 -6.78 13.14
N ILE A 191 6.24 -5.76 14.00
CA ILE A 191 5.22 -4.73 14.03
C ILE A 191 5.41 -3.83 12.80
N THR A 192 4.44 -3.83 11.89
CA THR A 192 4.50 -3.07 10.64
C THR A 192 3.67 -1.80 10.67
N ASP A 193 2.73 -1.70 11.61
CA ASP A 193 1.99 -0.47 11.90
C ASP A 193 1.58 -0.38 13.37
N VAL A 194 1.43 0.85 13.87
CA VAL A 194 0.98 1.14 15.24
C VAL A 194 -0.16 2.15 15.16
N HIS A 195 -1.37 1.69 15.45
CA HIS A 195 -2.58 2.50 15.42
C HIS A 195 -2.79 3.18 16.78
N HIS A 196 -2.81 4.51 16.79
CA HIS A 196 -3.12 5.28 17.98
C HIS A 196 -4.54 4.94 18.46
N GLY A 197 -4.67 4.31 19.63
CA GLY A 197 -5.98 3.91 20.17
C GLY A 197 -6.18 2.41 20.39
N GLY A 198 -5.13 1.59 20.24
CA GLY A 198 -5.12 0.24 20.83
C GLY A 198 -5.04 -0.92 19.82
N MET A 199 -4.35 -0.74 18.68
CA MET A 199 -4.10 -1.85 17.75
C MET A 199 -2.70 -1.74 17.12
N ILE A 200 -2.12 -2.90 16.80
CA ILE A 200 -0.91 -3.01 15.98
C ILE A 200 -1.19 -3.92 14.78
N ASP A 201 -0.50 -3.67 13.68
CA ASP A 201 -0.45 -4.59 12.54
C ASP A 201 0.89 -5.34 12.57
N VAL A 202 0.85 -6.64 12.33
CA VAL A 202 2.00 -7.54 12.49
C VAL A 202 2.17 -8.41 11.24
N LYS A 203 3.42 -8.56 10.81
CA LYS A 203 3.86 -9.56 9.83
C LYS A 203 4.48 -10.75 10.54
N VAL A 204 4.02 -11.97 10.26
CA VAL A 204 4.61 -13.21 10.76
C VAL A 204 5.86 -13.53 9.94
N ILE A 205 6.97 -13.84 10.62
CA ILE A 205 8.28 -14.01 9.95
C ILE A 205 8.84 -15.40 10.15
N ALA A 206 8.80 -15.89 11.38
CA ALA A 206 9.52 -17.10 11.76
C ALA A 206 8.90 -17.75 12.99
N LYS A 207 9.21 -19.03 13.17
CA LYS A 207 9.03 -19.74 14.44
C LYS A 207 10.35 -20.32 14.91
N HIS A 208 10.47 -20.47 16.22
CA HIS A 208 11.57 -21.15 16.88
C HIS A 208 11.05 -22.40 17.56
N ASN A 209 11.66 -23.54 17.27
CA ASN A 209 11.35 -24.79 17.96
C ASN A 209 12.32 -24.95 19.15
N VAL A 210 11.79 -24.95 20.37
CA VAL A 210 12.64 -25.02 21.57
C VAL A 210 13.28 -26.39 21.79
N SER A 211 12.73 -27.44 21.18
CA SER A 211 13.27 -28.81 21.32
C SER A 211 14.49 -29.04 20.44
N THR A 212 14.52 -28.44 19.25
CA THR A 212 15.63 -28.55 18.30
C THR A 212 16.56 -27.33 18.32
N ASP A 213 16.13 -26.24 18.96
CA ASP A 213 16.79 -24.93 18.97
C ASP A 213 17.02 -24.35 17.56
N VAL A 214 16.07 -24.58 16.66
CA VAL A 214 16.13 -24.14 15.26
C VAL A 214 15.09 -23.06 14.99
N TRP A 215 15.52 -22.00 14.29
CA TRP A 215 14.63 -21.00 13.69
C TRP A 215 14.27 -21.40 12.26
N GLU A 216 12.99 -21.29 11.93
CA GLU A 216 12.46 -21.56 10.60
C GLU A 216 11.63 -20.36 10.14
N ALA A 217 11.84 -19.92 8.89
CA ALA A 217 10.99 -18.91 8.27
C ALA A 217 9.64 -19.55 7.92
N ILE A 218 8.55 -18.88 8.28
CA ILE A 218 7.19 -19.38 8.04
C ILE A 218 6.36 -18.30 7.36
N ASP A 219 5.36 -18.74 6.61
CA ASP A 219 4.34 -17.87 6.06
C ASP A 219 3.09 -17.96 6.96
N TYR A 220 2.37 -16.86 7.07
CA TYR A 220 1.15 -16.79 7.86
C TYR A 220 0.07 -17.72 7.30
N GLU A 221 -0.66 -18.35 8.21
CA GLU A 221 -1.85 -19.15 7.91
C GLU A 221 -2.97 -18.75 8.87
N GLU A 222 -4.11 -18.31 8.33
CA GLU A 222 -5.23 -17.84 9.13
C GLU A 222 -5.76 -18.94 10.06
N GLY A 223 -5.85 -18.64 11.36
CA GLY A 223 -6.34 -19.57 12.38
C GLY A 223 -5.37 -20.68 12.79
N SER A 224 -4.16 -20.73 12.22
CA SER A 224 -3.15 -21.73 12.56
C SER A 224 -2.63 -21.55 13.99
N SER A 225 -2.50 -22.62 14.76
CA SER A 225 -1.98 -22.58 16.14
C SER A 225 -0.46 -22.35 16.21
N THR A 226 0.26 -22.48 15.10
CA THR A 226 1.72 -22.36 15.02
C THR A 226 2.19 -21.24 14.09
N ASN A 227 1.38 -20.90 13.08
CA ASN A 227 1.72 -19.89 12.07
C ASN A 227 0.88 -18.62 12.19
N SER A 228 0.23 -18.41 13.34
CA SER A 228 -0.50 -17.17 13.64
C SER A 228 -0.48 -16.82 15.13
N PHE A 229 -0.55 -15.52 15.43
CA PHE A 229 -0.73 -15.04 16.80
C PHE A 229 -2.16 -15.32 17.27
N GLN A 230 -2.29 -15.85 18.49
CA GLN A 230 -3.57 -16.18 19.10
C GLN A 230 -4.12 -15.00 19.89
N GLY A 231 -5.42 -14.73 19.77
CA GLY A 231 -6.12 -13.76 20.62
C GLY A 231 -6.44 -14.30 22.01
N TYR A 232 -7.18 -13.52 22.79
CA TYR A 232 -7.72 -13.99 24.06
C TYR A 232 -8.70 -15.15 23.85
N ASP A 233 -8.44 -16.24 24.56
CA ASP A 233 -9.36 -17.37 24.76
C ASP A 233 -9.49 -17.66 26.26
N VAL A 234 -10.71 -17.89 26.74
CA VAL A 234 -11.00 -18.10 28.16
C VAL A 234 -10.45 -19.42 28.71
N GLY A 235 -10.40 -20.47 27.88
CA GLY A 235 -9.85 -21.76 28.25
C GLY A 235 -8.34 -21.66 28.45
N ILE A 236 -7.65 -21.12 27.45
CA ILE A 236 -6.19 -20.88 27.51
C ILE A 236 -5.84 -19.93 28.67
N TYR A 237 -6.63 -18.87 28.87
CA TYR A 237 -6.46 -17.96 30.00
C TYR A 237 -6.55 -18.68 31.35
N SER A 238 -7.55 -19.53 31.53
CA SER A 238 -7.74 -20.22 32.81
C SER A 238 -6.63 -21.24 33.08
N GLU A 239 -6.14 -21.92 32.03
CA GLU A 239 -5.07 -22.90 32.13
C GLU A 239 -3.73 -22.27 32.54
N TYR A 240 -3.39 -21.11 31.98
CA TYR A 240 -2.09 -20.48 32.21
C TYR A 240 -2.11 -19.37 33.26
N PHE A 241 -3.24 -19.10 33.92
CA PHE A 241 -3.39 -17.94 34.82
C PHE A 241 -2.37 -17.92 35.96
N SER A 242 -2.05 -19.08 36.54
CA SER A 242 -1.06 -19.24 37.60
C SER A 242 0.33 -19.61 37.09
N SER A 243 0.53 -19.72 35.78
CA SER A 243 1.80 -20.14 35.20
C SER A 243 2.85 -19.01 35.27
N PRO A 244 4.10 -19.31 35.67
CA PRO A 244 5.17 -18.32 35.70
C PRO A 244 5.41 -17.66 34.34
N ALA A 245 5.94 -16.45 34.39
CA ALA A 245 6.23 -15.64 33.21
C ALA A 245 7.22 -16.28 32.21
N SER A 246 8.07 -17.18 32.72
CA SER A 246 9.08 -17.92 31.98
C SER A 246 8.54 -19.17 31.28
N THR A 247 7.31 -19.58 31.57
CA THR A 247 6.67 -20.70 30.88
C THR A 247 6.23 -20.27 29.49
N ASN A 248 6.36 -21.18 28.51
CA ASN A 248 5.90 -20.93 27.16
C ASN A 248 4.36 -20.90 27.12
N GLN A 249 3.77 -19.79 26.67
CA GLN A 249 2.32 -19.55 26.76
C GLN A 249 1.80 -18.91 25.46
N PRO A 250 0.75 -19.48 24.82
CA PRO A 250 0.20 -18.91 23.58
C PRO A 250 -0.58 -17.62 23.78
N ASN A 251 -1.11 -17.37 24.97
CA ASN A 251 -1.85 -16.17 25.32
C ASN A 251 -0.98 -15.09 26.00
N ARG A 252 0.31 -15.03 25.63
CA ARG A 252 1.25 -14.07 26.19
C ARG A 252 2.14 -13.48 25.12
N TYR A 253 2.07 -12.18 24.95
CA TYR A 253 2.92 -11.45 24.01
C TYR A 253 4.11 -10.82 24.71
N GLN A 254 5.29 -10.97 24.14
CA GLN A 254 6.47 -10.20 24.50
C GLN A 254 6.86 -9.35 23.31
N ILE A 255 7.27 -8.11 23.57
CA ILE A 255 7.74 -7.19 22.54
C ILE A 255 9.18 -6.81 22.85
N PHE A 256 10.00 -6.76 21.81
CA PHE A 256 11.41 -6.39 21.88
C PHE A 256 11.69 -5.26 20.90
N ASN A 257 12.51 -4.30 21.32
CA ASN A 257 13.01 -3.29 20.41
C ASN A 257 14.06 -3.88 19.46
N ASN A 258 14.57 -3.05 18.54
CA ASN A 258 15.53 -3.46 17.51
C ASN A 258 16.90 -3.92 18.07
N SER A 259 17.12 -3.76 19.39
CA SER A 259 18.31 -4.24 20.10
C SER A 259 18.04 -5.51 20.93
N GLY A 260 16.84 -6.08 20.86
CA GLY A 260 16.44 -7.25 21.63
C GLY A 260 16.11 -6.96 23.10
N VAL A 261 15.88 -5.71 23.47
CA VAL A 261 15.49 -5.34 24.83
C VAL A 261 13.98 -5.42 24.97
N SER A 262 13.50 -6.16 25.96
CA SER A 262 12.07 -6.29 26.24
C SER A 262 11.42 -4.95 26.57
N GLN A 263 10.26 -4.72 25.99
CA GLN A 263 9.46 -3.52 26.18
C GLN A 263 8.29 -3.80 27.12
N ARG A 264 7.81 -2.75 27.80
CA ARG A 264 6.54 -2.79 28.52
C ARG A 264 5.41 -2.64 27.51
N ILE A 265 4.30 -3.31 27.75
CA ILE A 265 3.13 -3.29 26.86
C ILE A 265 1.94 -2.73 27.64
N GLU A 266 1.25 -1.75 27.07
CA GLU A 266 0.06 -1.18 27.67
C GLU A 266 -1.05 -2.25 27.79
N ARG A 267 -1.56 -2.44 29.01
CA ARG A 267 -2.68 -3.34 29.30
C ARG A 267 -4.01 -2.64 29.12
N THR A 268 -4.15 -1.47 29.73
CA THR A 268 -5.40 -0.72 29.77
C THR A 268 -5.16 0.70 30.31
N ARG A 269 -6.18 1.54 30.18
CA ARG A 269 -6.23 2.89 30.75
C ARG A 269 -7.43 3.00 31.67
N PHE A 270 -7.32 3.85 32.69
CA PHE A 270 -8.42 4.11 33.61
C PHE A 270 -8.28 5.50 34.21
N GLN A 271 -9.40 6.05 34.68
CA GLN A 271 -9.40 7.31 35.40
C GLN A 271 -9.32 7.07 36.90
N ALA A 272 -8.48 7.85 37.55
CA ALA A 272 -8.36 7.82 38.99
C ALA A 272 -8.03 9.20 39.56
N ALA A 273 -8.32 9.33 40.86
CA ALA A 273 -7.84 10.42 41.69
C ALA A 273 -6.86 9.86 42.72
N ILE A 274 -5.73 10.56 42.91
CA ILE A 274 -4.69 10.17 43.86
C ILE A 274 -4.37 11.40 44.70
N GLY A 275 -4.43 11.27 46.02
CA GLY A 275 -4.00 12.31 46.95
C GLY A 275 -2.48 12.45 46.97
N ILE A 276 -1.98 13.65 47.27
CA ILE A 276 -0.56 13.85 47.53
C ILE A 276 -0.11 12.97 48.71
N GLY A 277 1.05 12.32 48.57
CA GLY A 277 1.59 11.39 49.55
C GLY A 277 0.92 10.00 49.57
N SER A 278 -0.11 9.76 48.75
CA SER A 278 -0.77 8.44 48.69
C SER A 278 0.08 7.44 47.92
N THR A 279 0.17 6.21 48.44
CA THR A 279 0.67 5.01 47.75
C THR A 279 -0.45 4.15 47.20
N GLU A 280 -1.70 4.57 47.35
CA GLU A 280 -2.89 3.81 46.94
C GLU A 280 -3.69 4.56 45.87
N ILE A 281 -4.11 3.83 44.85
CA ILE A 281 -5.09 4.29 43.84
C ILE A 281 -6.38 3.53 44.05
N HIS A 282 -7.46 4.26 44.34
CA HIS A 282 -8.80 3.69 44.37
C HIS A 282 -9.42 3.81 42.98
N PHE A 283 -10.07 2.74 42.51
CA PHE A 283 -10.69 2.71 41.18
C PHE A 283 -12.12 2.17 41.25
N GLY A 284 -12.95 2.65 40.32
CA GLY A 284 -14.35 2.23 40.17
C GLY A 284 -14.52 1.16 39.11
N SER A 285 -15.74 1.05 38.57
CA SER A 285 -16.10 0.09 37.51
C SER A 285 -15.30 0.21 36.22
N ASP A 286 -14.62 1.34 36.02
CA ASP A 286 -13.83 1.65 34.82
C ASP A 286 -12.58 0.76 34.68
N LEU A 287 -12.14 0.13 35.78
CA LEU A 287 -11.03 -0.80 35.80
C LEU A 287 -11.43 -2.12 36.47
N SER A 288 -11.17 -3.23 35.80
CA SER A 288 -11.20 -4.54 36.45
C SER A 288 -9.84 -4.80 37.10
N GLY A 289 -9.83 -5.16 38.39
CA GLY A 289 -8.61 -5.57 39.10
C GLY A 289 -7.90 -6.75 38.44
N LEU A 290 -8.59 -7.51 37.59
CA LEU A 290 -7.95 -8.49 36.74
C LEU A 290 -6.89 -7.81 35.85
N LYS A 291 -7.16 -6.66 35.23
CA LYS A 291 -6.26 -6.02 34.26
C LYS A 291 -4.96 -5.42 34.85
N VAL A 292 -4.69 -5.65 36.14
CA VAL A 292 -3.49 -5.21 36.85
C VAL A 292 -2.85 -6.41 37.54
N ALA A 293 -1.53 -6.47 37.57
CA ALA A 293 -0.77 -7.45 38.36
C ALA A 293 0.40 -6.78 39.09
N PRO A 294 0.86 -7.33 40.22
CA PRO A 294 2.12 -6.93 40.83
C PRO A 294 3.28 -6.96 39.81
N GLY A 295 4.12 -5.92 39.83
CA GLY A 295 5.22 -5.71 38.88
C GLY A 295 4.84 -4.92 37.63
N ASP A 296 3.55 -4.71 37.36
CA ASP A 296 3.10 -3.74 36.35
C ASP A 296 3.51 -2.31 36.77
N GLN A 297 3.61 -1.40 35.80
CA GLN A 297 3.88 0.01 36.05
C GLN A 297 2.63 0.83 35.78
N ILE A 298 2.35 1.78 36.68
CA ILE A 298 1.32 2.79 36.49
C ILE A 298 2.01 4.11 36.17
N LYS A 299 1.51 4.77 35.14
CA LYS A 299 1.99 6.09 34.69
C LYS A 299 0.81 7.00 34.45
N SER A 300 0.89 8.25 34.91
CA SER A 300 -0.09 9.27 34.51
C SER A 300 0.15 9.66 33.05
N LEU A 301 -0.92 9.94 32.29
CA LEU A 301 -0.80 10.28 30.88
C LEU A 301 0.11 11.50 30.63
N ASN A 302 0.11 12.45 31.56
CA ASN A 302 0.99 13.64 31.54
C ASN A 302 2.44 13.38 31.99
N GLY A 303 2.80 12.14 32.33
CA GLY A 303 4.15 11.74 32.73
C GLY A 303 4.62 12.24 34.10
N THR A 304 3.76 12.91 34.87
CA THR A 304 4.13 13.51 36.17
C THR A 304 4.28 12.46 37.28
N TYR A 305 3.62 11.30 37.13
CA TYR A 305 3.71 10.20 38.08
C TYR A 305 4.04 8.89 37.37
N THR A 306 4.93 8.11 37.97
CA THR A 306 5.25 6.74 37.55
C THR A 306 5.65 5.93 38.77
N ALA A 307 5.04 4.76 38.94
CA ALA A 307 5.35 3.83 40.02
C ALA A 307 5.05 2.40 39.59
N ASP A 308 5.68 1.43 40.25
CA ASP A 308 5.37 0.02 40.03
C ASP A 308 4.33 -0.47 41.05
N VAL A 309 3.45 -1.36 40.60
CA VAL A 309 2.42 -2.01 41.40
C VAL A 309 3.07 -3.05 42.30
N THR A 310 2.87 -2.93 43.61
CA THR A 310 3.34 -3.92 44.59
C THR A 310 2.28 -4.94 44.94
N ASP A 311 1.02 -4.52 45.00
CA ASP A 311 -0.10 -5.40 45.35
C ASP A 311 -1.43 -4.88 44.79
N VAL A 312 -2.36 -5.81 44.56
CA VAL A 312 -3.76 -5.56 44.17
C VAL A 312 -4.65 -6.38 45.10
N PRO A 313 -4.98 -5.87 46.29
CA PRO A 313 -5.70 -6.63 47.31
C PRO A 313 -7.07 -7.13 46.82
N GLY A 314 -7.33 -8.41 47.02
CA GLY A 314 -8.66 -9.00 46.81
C GLY A 314 -9.57 -8.77 48.03
N GLY A 315 -10.66 -8.01 47.86
CA GLY A 315 -11.68 -7.77 48.88
C GLY A 315 -11.71 -6.33 49.43
N GLY A 316 -12.91 -5.82 49.73
CA GLY A 316 -13.12 -4.42 50.12
C GLY A 316 -13.21 -3.46 48.92
N THR A 317 -12.93 -2.18 49.13
CA THR A 317 -12.88 -1.19 48.03
C THR A 317 -11.70 -1.50 47.11
N GLN A 318 -11.96 -1.55 45.81
CA GLN A 318 -10.95 -1.85 44.80
C GLN A 318 -9.84 -0.78 44.81
N ARG A 319 -8.60 -1.24 45.03
CA ARG A 319 -7.41 -0.37 45.05
C ARG A 319 -6.16 -1.05 44.51
N ILE A 320 -5.21 -0.24 44.08
CA ILE A 320 -3.86 -0.64 43.68
C ILE A 320 -2.87 -0.04 44.66
N ILE A 321 -1.92 -0.84 45.15
CA ILE A 321 -0.84 -0.39 46.02
C ILE A 321 0.42 -0.22 45.18
N MET A 322 1.09 0.91 45.34
CA MET A 322 2.26 1.33 44.55
C MET A 322 3.50 1.38 45.42
N ASN A 323 4.67 1.19 44.81
CA ASN A 323 5.97 1.26 45.50
C ASN A 323 6.43 2.68 45.87
N ALA A 324 5.77 3.71 45.32
CA ALA A 324 6.14 5.11 45.52
C ALA A 324 4.90 5.98 45.76
N ALA A 325 5.01 6.92 46.68
CA ALA A 325 3.94 7.87 46.96
C ALA A 325 3.82 8.92 45.84
N SER A 326 2.59 9.35 45.53
CA SER A 326 2.37 10.44 44.59
C SER A 326 2.91 11.77 45.13
N THR A 327 3.74 12.45 44.36
CA THR A 327 4.33 13.76 44.73
C THR A 327 3.39 14.94 44.51
N VAL A 328 2.34 14.74 43.69
CA VAL A 328 1.29 15.72 43.41
C VAL A 328 -0.09 15.09 43.60
N ALA A 329 -1.13 15.92 43.71
CA ALA A 329 -2.49 15.42 43.69
C ALA A 329 -2.99 15.31 42.24
N PHE A 330 -3.72 14.24 41.94
CA PHE A 330 -4.40 14.02 40.67
C PHE A 330 -5.90 14.01 40.90
N ALA A 331 -6.64 14.79 40.12
CA ALA A 331 -8.09 14.78 40.10
C ALA A 331 -8.54 14.31 38.72
N ASN A 332 -9.24 13.17 38.65
CA ASN A 332 -9.80 12.62 37.41
C ASN A 332 -8.80 12.58 36.25
N THR A 333 -7.60 12.01 36.50
CA THR A 333 -6.53 11.92 35.51
C THR A 333 -6.53 10.53 34.88
N ASP A 334 -6.26 10.45 33.57
CA ASP A 334 -6.05 9.19 32.89
C ASP A 334 -4.69 8.59 33.28
N PHE A 335 -4.73 7.35 33.75
CA PHE A 335 -3.57 6.53 34.02
C PHE A 335 -3.47 5.40 33.01
N ILE A 336 -2.25 5.02 32.70
CA ILE A 336 -1.91 3.89 31.84
C ILE A 336 -1.28 2.82 32.72
N ILE A 337 -1.76 1.58 32.59
CA ILE A 337 -1.15 0.40 33.20
C ILE A 337 -0.30 -0.29 32.13
N MET A 338 0.99 -0.35 32.38
CA MET A 338 1.99 -0.99 31.53
C MET A 338 2.43 -2.30 32.17
N SER A 339 2.69 -3.33 31.36
CA SER A 339 3.23 -4.58 31.87
C SER A 339 4.58 -4.36 32.59
N GLY A 340 4.95 -5.30 33.47
CA GLY A 340 6.34 -5.48 33.91
C GLY A 340 7.31 -5.56 32.72
N ILE A 341 8.53 -5.05 32.88
CA ILE A 341 9.57 -5.25 31.86
C ILE A 341 9.92 -6.74 31.79
N GLY A 342 9.97 -7.31 30.58
CA GLY A 342 10.21 -8.75 30.37
C GLY A 342 9.04 -9.66 30.77
N SER A 343 8.05 -9.18 31.51
CA SER A 343 6.88 -9.97 31.88
C SER A 343 5.92 -10.18 30.73
N GLY A 344 5.97 -9.38 29.66
CA GLY A 344 5.01 -9.44 28.55
C GLY A 344 3.57 -9.11 28.95
N LEU A 345 2.69 -9.10 27.94
CA LEU A 345 1.25 -8.91 28.05
C LEU A 345 0.55 -10.26 28.06
N TYR A 346 -0.08 -10.59 29.19
CA TYR A 346 -1.01 -11.70 29.28
C TYR A 346 -2.37 -11.27 28.72
N LEU A 347 -2.87 -11.98 27.70
CA LEU A 347 -4.08 -11.60 26.97
C LEU A 347 -5.34 -11.79 27.82
N ARG A 348 -6.26 -10.84 27.70
CA ARG A 348 -7.53 -10.78 28.44
C ARG A 348 -8.66 -10.39 27.50
N GLU A 349 -9.89 -10.43 28.01
CA GLU A 349 -11.05 -9.96 27.27
C GLU A 349 -10.82 -8.56 26.66
N GLY A 350 -11.05 -8.46 25.34
CA GLY A 350 -10.75 -7.29 24.52
C GLY A 350 -9.48 -7.42 23.67
N ASN A 351 -8.55 -8.33 23.99
CA ASN A 351 -7.39 -8.61 23.14
C ASN A 351 -7.76 -9.56 22.00
N THR A 352 -8.28 -9.00 20.91
CA THR A 352 -8.65 -9.75 19.71
C THR A 352 -7.55 -9.74 18.66
N VAL A 353 -7.48 -10.81 17.87
CA VAL A 353 -6.65 -10.88 16.66
C VAL A 353 -7.59 -11.04 15.47
N LYS A 354 -7.35 -10.27 14.40
CA LYS A 354 -8.09 -10.33 13.15
C LYS A 354 -7.13 -10.48 11.99
N ASP A 355 -7.57 -11.12 10.92
CA ASP A 355 -6.85 -11.10 9.64
C ASP A 355 -6.72 -9.65 9.14
N TRP A 356 -5.51 -9.24 8.79
CA TRP A 356 -5.23 -7.87 8.37
C TRP A 356 -5.88 -7.57 7.02
N TYR A 357 -5.74 -8.45 6.03
CA TYR A 357 -6.18 -8.20 4.66
C TYR A 357 -7.70 -8.00 4.59
N ASN A 358 -8.44 -8.79 5.38
CA ASN A 358 -9.90 -8.68 5.50
C ASN A 358 -10.40 -7.34 6.09
N GLN A 359 -9.52 -6.53 6.69
CA GLN A 359 -9.86 -5.20 7.20
C GLN A 359 -9.51 -4.07 6.23
N GLN A 360 -8.87 -4.36 5.09
CA GLN A 360 -8.35 -3.30 4.20
C GLN A 360 -9.40 -2.81 3.23
N THR A 361 -9.50 -1.49 3.12
CA THR A 361 -10.43 -0.80 2.22
C THR A 361 -9.66 0.05 1.20
N LEU A 362 -10.34 0.45 0.13
CA LEU A 362 -9.77 1.33 -0.90
C LEU A 362 -9.57 2.79 -0.45
N GLY A 363 -10.08 3.20 0.72
CA GLY A 363 -9.96 4.58 1.20
C GLY A 363 -10.67 5.63 0.32
N LEU A 364 -11.79 5.24 -0.31
CA LEU A 364 -12.62 6.15 -1.10
C LEU A 364 -13.44 7.07 -0.20
N THR A 365 -13.81 8.25 -0.71
CA THR A 365 -14.57 9.23 0.08
C THR A 365 -16.06 8.92 0.03
N ASN A 366 -16.56 8.45 -1.12
CA ASN A 366 -18.00 8.28 -1.36
C ASN A 366 -18.52 6.85 -1.15
N SER A 367 -17.64 5.87 -0.98
CA SER A 367 -18.01 4.47 -0.78
C SER A 367 -16.97 3.71 0.05
N THR A 368 -17.37 2.57 0.62
CA THR A 368 -16.46 1.66 1.32
C THR A 368 -16.43 0.34 0.58
N ILE A 369 -15.32 0.08 -0.10
CA ILE A 369 -15.05 -1.16 -0.83
C ILE A 369 -13.84 -1.82 -0.20
N PHE A 370 -13.94 -3.12 0.09
CA PHE A 370 -12.86 -3.91 0.69
C PHE A 370 -11.99 -4.57 -0.38
N TRP A 371 -10.69 -4.69 -0.11
CA TRP A 371 -9.75 -5.34 -1.02
C TRP A 371 -10.07 -6.81 -1.24
N ASN A 372 -10.51 -7.52 -0.21
CA ASN A 372 -10.89 -8.94 -0.29
C ASN A 372 -12.14 -9.21 -1.15
N GLN A 373 -12.93 -8.19 -1.51
CA GLN A 373 -14.02 -8.31 -2.48
C GLN A 373 -13.53 -8.25 -3.93
N ILE A 374 -12.28 -7.81 -4.15
CA ILE A 374 -11.71 -7.50 -5.46
C ILE A 374 -10.69 -8.55 -5.90
N ALA A 375 -9.83 -8.98 -4.97
CA ALA A 375 -8.76 -9.94 -5.19
C ALA A 375 -8.35 -10.63 -3.89
N GLU A 376 -7.66 -11.77 -4.01
CA GLU A 376 -7.00 -12.44 -2.88
C GLU A 376 -5.85 -11.59 -2.33
N ALA A 377 -5.36 -11.94 -1.13
CA ALA A 377 -4.27 -11.20 -0.49
C ALA A 377 -2.99 -11.28 -1.34
N PRO A 378 -2.30 -10.15 -1.61
CA PRO A 378 -1.00 -10.19 -2.26
C PRO A 378 -0.04 -11.08 -1.47
N SER A 379 0.72 -11.91 -2.19
CA SER A 379 1.67 -12.84 -1.60
C SER A 379 3.04 -12.70 -2.27
N THR A 380 3.50 -13.72 -2.97
CA THR A 380 4.73 -13.75 -3.75
C THR A 380 4.40 -14.31 -5.12
N THR A 381 4.87 -13.66 -6.18
CA THR A 381 4.65 -14.13 -7.55
C THR A 381 5.46 -15.41 -7.82
N GLU A 382 5.00 -16.23 -8.77
CA GLU A 382 5.71 -17.45 -9.16
C GLU A 382 7.14 -17.17 -9.65
N TYR A 383 7.35 -16.04 -10.33
CA TYR A 383 8.68 -15.62 -10.79
C TYR A 383 9.65 -15.39 -9.62
N ALA A 384 9.16 -14.74 -8.56
CA ALA A 384 9.91 -14.44 -7.35
C ALA A 384 10.14 -15.70 -6.50
N LYS A 385 9.15 -16.58 -6.37
CA LYS A 385 9.29 -17.86 -5.64
C LYS A 385 10.43 -18.72 -6.21
N GLN A 386 10.56 -18.81 -7.53
CA GLN A 386 11.63 -19.56 -8.21
C GLN A 386 13.04 -18.98 -7.98
N ARG A 387 13.14 -17.80 -7.38
CA ARG A 387 14.40 -17.06 -7.13
C ARG A 387 14.62 -16.80 -5.65
N ASP A 388 14.04 -17.62 -4.78
CA ASP A 388 14.16 -17.50 -3.32
C ASP A 388 13.73 -16.11 -2.80
N SER A 389 12.75 -15.50 -3.46
CA SER A 389 12.26 -14.16 -3.14
C SER A 389 10.88 -14.21 -2.49
N LYS A 390 10.52 -13.17 -1.73
CA LYS A 390 9.24 -13.08 -1.01
C LYS A 390 8.62 -11.68 -1.08
N TYR A 391 7.29 -11.63 -1.01
CA TYR A 391 6.47 -10.42 -0.84
C TYR A 391 6.57 -9.38 -1.97
N ASP A 392 6.88 -9.85 -3.18
CA ASP A 392 6.98 -9.01 -4.37
C ASP A 392 5.61 -8.67 -4.98
N GLU A 393 4.55 -9.40 -4.63
CA GLU A 393 3.25 -9.21 -5.26
C GLU A 393 2.58 -7.89 -4.81
N PHE A 394 1.85 -7.28 -5.75
CA PHE A 394 1.29 -5.95 -5.65
C PHE A 394 -0.01 -5.82 -6.46
N HIS A 395 -0.97 -5.07 -5.94
CA HIS A 395 -2.23 -4.79 -6.63
C HIS A 395 -2.42 -3.28 -6.79
N VAL A 396 -2.97 -2.87 -7.94
CA VAL A 396 -3.28 -1.47 -8.27
C VAL A 396 -4.66 -1.38 -8.88
N LEU A 397 -5.46 -0.46 -8.37
CA LEU A 397 -6.74 -0.08 -8.94
C LEU A 397 -6.70 1.41 -9.26
N ILE A 398 -7.38 1.79 -10.34
CA ILE A 398 -7.70 3.19 -10.63
C ILE A 398 -9.21 3.32 -10.46
N VAL A 399 -9.61 4.30 -9.66
CA VAL A 399 -11.00 4.52 -9.25
C VAL A 399 -11.38 5.97 -9.50
N ASP A 400 -12.53 6.18 -10.11
CA ASP A 400 -13.16 7.49 -10.17
C ASP A 400 -14.04 7.70 -8.93
N ASP A 401 -13.48 8.30 -7.89
CA ASP A 401 -14.18 8.47 -6.61
C ASP A 401 -15.33 9.48 -6.74
N THR A 402 -15.16 10.52 -7.56
CA THR A 402 -16.13 11.62 -7.69
C THR A 402 -17.16 11.39 -8.80
N GLY A 403 -16.87 10.51 -9.75
CA GLY A 403 -17.67 10.34 -10.97
C GLY A 403 -17.36 11.40 -12.03
N SER A 404 -16.29 12.20 -11.87
CA SER A 404 -15.97 13.29 -12.80
C SER A 404 -15.47 12.79 -14.17
N VAL A 405 -14.99 11.55 -14.23
CA VAL A 405 -14.38 10.97 -15.43
C VAL A 405 -15.35 10.02 -16.13
N THR A 406 -16.02 9.18 -15.35
CA THR A 406 -16.91 8.11 -15.83
C THR A 406 -18.39 8.47 -15.75
N GLY A 407 -18.74 9.52 -15.01
CA GLY A 407 -20.12 9.84 -14.65
C GLY A 407 -20.68 9.03 -13.47
N THR A 408 -19.93 8.04 -12.93
CA THR A 408 -20.36 7.20 -11.81
C THR A 408 -19.35 7.27 -10.66
N ALA A 409 -19.78 7.82 -9.51
CA ALA A 409 -18.93 7.91 -8.33
C ALA A 409 -18.60 6.53 -7.75
N GLY A 410 -17.33 6.31 -7.41
CA GLY A 410 -16.80 5.05 -6.88
C GLY A 410 -16.56 3.97 -7.95
N ALA A 411 -16.61 4.30 -9.23
CA ALA A 411 -16.40 3.33 -10.31
C ALA A 411 -14.91 2.94 -10.42
N ILE A 412 -14.62 1.63 -10.39
CA ILE A 412 -13.28 1.09 -10.68
C ILE A 412 -13.10 1.12 -12.20
N VAL A 413 -12.19 1.97 -12.70
CA VAL A 413 -11.93 2.12 -14.14
C VAL A 413 -10.85 1.17 -14.64
N GLU A 414 -9.86 0.86 -13.80
CA GLU A 414 -8.84 -0.15 -14.11
C GLU A 414 -8.56 -1.02 -12.89
N LYS A 415 -8.33 -2.31 -13.14
CA LYS A 415 -7.96 -3.30 -12.12
C LYS A 415 -6.76 -4.10 -12.57
N TRP A 416 -5.66 -3.97 -11.84
CA TRP A 416 -4.42 -4.70 -12.06
C TRP A 416 -4.03 -5.45 -10.79
N VAL A 417 -4.05 -6.78 -10.86
CA VAL A 417 -3.77 -7.68 -9.74
C VAL A 417 -2.62 -8.61 -10.09
N GLY A 418 -1.90 -9.10 -9.08
CA GLY A 418 -0.76 -10.01 -9.28
C GLY A 418 0.46 -9.38 -9.97
N LEU A 419 0.63 -8.06 -9.90
CA LEU A 419 1.84 -7.39 -10.40
C LEU A 419 3.01 -7.63 -9.45
N SER A 420 4.23 -7.45 -9.94
CA SER A 420 5.45 -7.62 -9.14
C SER A 420 6.17 -6.29 -8.90
N LYS A 421 6.75 -6.16 -7.71
CA LYS A 421 7.70 -5.11 -7.32
C LYS A 421 9.10 -5.34 -7.88
N ALA A 422 9.41 -6.55 -8.34
CA ALA A 422 10.74 -6.90 -8.83
C ALA A 422 10.94 -6.41 -10.28
N LEU A 423 12.09 -5.82 -10.56
CA LEU A 423 12.41 -5.18 -11.85
C LEU A 423 12.43 -6.18 -13.02
N ASP A 424 12.84 -7.41 -12.76
CA ASP A 424 13.04 -8.46 -13.77
C ASP A 424 11.85 -9.42 -13.89
N ALA A 425 10.75 -9.15 -13.17
CA ALA A 425 9.63 -10.07 -13.05
C ALA A 425 8.86 -10.27 -14.35
N LYS A 426 8.68 -11.55 -14.73
CA LYS A 426 8.00 -11.93 -15.97
C LYS A 426 7.13 -13.17 -15.78
N ILE A 427 6.00 -13.23 -16.47
CA ILE A 427 5.23 -14.46 -16.68
C ILE A 427 5.66 -15.09 -18.00
N SER A 428 5.89 -16.42 -17.97
CA SER A 428 6.28 -17.17 -19.17
C SER A 428 5.25 -17.00 -20.31
N PRO A 429 5.69 -16.79 -21.56
CA PRO A 429 7.07 -16.82 -22.04
C PRO A 429 7.84 -15.49 -21.96
N SER A 430 7.19 -14.32 -21.84
CA SER A 430 7.91 -13.03 -21.86
C SER A 430 7.11 -11.80 -21.37
N THR A 431 5.97 -11.98 -20.72
CA THR A 431 5.16 -10.82 -20.30
C THR A 431 5.77 -10.20 -19.06
N ASP A 432 6.30 -8.99 -19.18
CA ASP A 432 6.78 -8.19 -18.05
C ASP A 432 5.61 -7.90 -17.09
N ILE A 433 5.77 -8.24 -15.81
CA ILE A 433 4.80 -7.97 -14.75
C ILE A 433 5.33 -7.00 -13.70
N PHE A 434 6.49 -6.39 -13.93
CA PHE A 434 6.99 -5.31 -13.11
C PHE A 434 5.99 -4.15 -13.17
N TYR A 435 5.43 -3.77 -12.01
CA TYR A 435 4.26 -2.90 -11.92
C TYR A 435 4.40 -1.59 -12.72
N LYS A 436 5.59 -0.97 -12.68
CA LYS A 436 5.85 0.31 -13.34
C LYS A 436 5.85 0.17 -14.87
N ASN A 437 6.50 -0.86 -15.41
CA ASN A 437 6.49 -1.12 -16.85
C ASN A 437 5.11 -1.58 -17.32
N TYR A 438 4.44 -2.41 -16.51
CA TYR A 438 3.10 -2.90 -16.82
C TYR A 438 2.10 -1.74 -16.93
N LEU A 439 2.01 -0.87 -15.93
CA LEU A 439 1.12 0.29 -15.98
C LEU A 439 1.52 1.26 -17.12
N ALA A 440 2.83 1.47 -17.33
CA ALA A 440 3.28 2.33 -18.42
C ALA A 440 2.88 1.79 -19.80
N ASN A 441 2.79 0.47 -20.00
CA ASN A 441 2.39 -0.13 -21.27
C ASN A 441 0.86 -0.27 -21.44
N PHE A 442 0.13 -0.59 -20.36
CA PHE A 442 -1.26 -1.03 -20.46
C PHE A 442 -2.29 -0.07 -19.85
N SER A 443 -1.90 0.82 -18.93
CA SER A 443 -2.83 1.77 -18.33
C SER A 443 -3.13 2.93 -19.29
N GLN A 444 -4.42 3.24 -19.45
CA GLN A 444 -4.91 4.37 -20.22
C GLN A 444 -4.98 5.65 -19.37
N TYR A 445 -5.01 5.51 -18.04
CA TYR A 445 -5.28 6.63 -17.13
C TYR A 445 -4.04 7.17 -16.43
N ALA A 446 -3.06 6.33 -16.11
CA ALA A 446 -1.95 6.75 -15.25
C ALA A 446 -0.58 6.20 -15.65
N PHE A 447 0.43 6.99 -15.32
CA PHE A 447 1.83 6.60 -15.25
C PHE A 447 2.30 6.48 -13.80
N VAL A 448 3.41 5.78 -13.63
CA VAL A 448 4.07 5.56 -12.34
C VAL A 448 5.43 6.28 -12.35
N GLY A 449 5.70 7.08 -11.34
CA GLY A 449 6.98 7.78 -11.18
C GLY A 449 7.83 7.06 -10.14
N ALA A 450 7.91 7.64 -8.95
CA ALA A 450 8.63 7.11 -7.81
C ALA A 450 8.06 5.75 -7.36
N ALA A 451 8.97 4.87 -6.93
CA ALA A 451 8.58 3.67 -6.22
C ALA A 451 8.00 4.01 -4.84
N GLN A 452 6.99 3.27 -4.40
CA GLN A 452 6.48 3.40 -3.04
C GLN A 452 7.56 2.99 -2.03
N THR A 453 7.55 3.66 -0.88
CA THR A 453 8.41 3.30 0.25
C THR A 453 7.65 2.40 1.20
N GLY A 454 8.37 1.49 1.86
CA GLY A 454 7.78 0.52 2.76
C GLY A 454 8.76 0.06 3.83
N ILE A 455 8.26 -0.70 4.79
CA ILE A 455 9.05 -1.32 5.85
C ILE A 455 9.63 -2.66 5.38
N GLY A 456 10.83 -2.99 5.82
CA GLY A 456 11.39 -4.34 5.67
C GLY A 456 10.54 -5.40 6.36
N LEU A 457 10.20 -6.46 5.62
CA LEU A 457 9.36 -7.56 6.12
C LEU A 457 10.19 -8.78 6.54
N LYS A 458 11.41 -8.55 7.01
CA LYS A 458 12.27 -9.56 7.64
C LYS A 458 13.28 -8.90 8.58
N TYR A 459 13.92 -9.71 9.40
CA TYR A 459 15.10 -9.33 10.17
C TYR A 459 16.39 -9.65 9.40
N THR A 460 17.49 -9.00 9.76
CA THR A 460 18.83 -9.32 9.25
C THR A 460 19.24 -10.76 9.54
N MET A 461 18.72 -11.35 10.62
CA MET A 461 18.87 -12.74 11.01
C MET A 461 17.57 -13.21 11.68
N LEU A 462 17.16 -14.47 11.47
CA LEU A 462 15.92 -15.02 12.06
C LEU A 462 15.90 -14.94 13.60
N SER A 463 17.05 -15.17 14.24
CA SER A 463 17.21 -15.04 15.69
C SER A 463 17.29 -13.59 16.17
N GLY A 464 17.57 -12.63 15.28
CA GLY A 464 17.76 -11.21 15.58
C GLY A 464 16.45 -10.41 15.68
N TYR A 465 16.64 -9.09 15.82
CA TYR A 465 15.58 -8.07 16.00
C TYR A 465 15.75 -6.84 15.11
N THR A 466 16.86 -6.73 14.39
CA THR A 466 17.11 -5.61 13.48
C THR A 466 16.40 -5.85 12.16
N VAL A 467 15.46 -4.98 11.80
CA VAL A 467 14.74 -5.04 10.52
C VAL A 467 15.72 -4.88 9.35
N ASP A 468 15.57 -5.72 8.33
CA ASP A 468 16.28 -5.59 7.05
C ASP A 468 15.34 -4.97 6.01
N SER A 469 15.65 -3.74 5.60
CA SER A 469 14.90 -2.96 4.62
C SER A 469 15.55 -2.90 3.24
N SER A 470 16.48 -3.82 2.93
CA SER A 470 17.19 -3.87 1.63
C SER A 470 16.32 -4.32 0.45
N GLY A 471 15.11 -4.79 0.71
CA GLY A 471 14.10 -5.22 -0.26
C GLY A 471 13.40 -4.08 -0.99
N THR A 472 14.14 -3.10 -1.52
CA THR A 472 13.54 -1.95 -2.20
C THR A 472 12.81 -2.38 -3.47
N TRP A 473 11.71 -1.69 -3.78
CA TRP A 473 10.97 -1.91 -5.02
C TRP A 473 11.81 -1.50 -6.24
N GLY A 474 11.61 -2.16 -7.38
CA GLY A 474 12.38 -1.91 -8.60
C GLY A 474 13.80 -2.47 -8.54
N SER A 475 14.03 -3.50 -7.72
CA SER A 475 15.29 -4.25 -7.71
C SER A 475 15.07 -5.69 -8.19
N GLU A 476 16.16 -6.35 -8.61
CA GLU A 476 16.10 -7.75 -9.09
C GLU A 476 15.58 -8.69 -8.00
N ALA A 477 14.79 -9.69 -8.40
CA ALA A 477 14.12 -10.59 -7.47
C ALA A 477 15.12 -11.38 -6.59
N GLN A 478 16.18 -11.94 -7.17
CA GLN A 478 17.04 -12.96 -6.55
C GLN A 478 17.32 -12.76 -5.05
N GLY A 479 16.84 -13.70 -4.22
CA GLY A 479 17.07 -13.77 -2.78
C GLY A 479 16.47 -12.60 -1.97
N LYS A 480 15.56 -11.81 -2.55
CA LYS A 480 15.02 -10.62 -1.90
C LYS A 480 13.71 -10.86 -1.18
N THR A 481 13.58 -10.26 -0.01
CA THR A 481 12.29 -10.07 0.66
C THR A 481 11.89 -8.61 0.47
N PHE A 482 10.90 -8.34 -0.37
CA PHE A 482 10.51 -6.98 -0.71
C PHE A 482 9.84 -6.28 0.47
N ASN A 483 10.08 -4.98 0.58
CA ASN A 483 9.49 -4.13 1.60
C ASN A 483 7.97 -3.98 1.38
N GLY A 484 7.23 -3.85 2.48
CA GLY A 484 5.77 -3.69 2.52
C GLY A 484 5.35 -2.23 2.65
N ALA A 485 4.58 -1.70 1.71
CA ALA A 485 4.04 -0.34 1.73
C ALA A 485 2.63 -0.27 2.35
N GLY A 486 1.85 -1.34 2.26
CA GLY A 486 0.48 -1.44 2.76
C GLY A 486 -0.55 -0.87 1.79
N PRO A 487 -1.82 -0.73 2.24
CA PRO A 487 -2.85 -0.04 1.48
C PRO A 487 -2.54 1.45 1.42
N ASN A 488 -2.45 1.98 0.20
CA ASN A 488 -2.29 3.42 -0.03
C ASN A 488 -3.32 3.89 -1.06
N THR A 489 -3.85 5.09 -0.84
CA THR A 489 -4.81 5.73 -1.74
C THR A 489 -4.26 7.07 -2.18
N TYR A 490 -3.84 7.16 -3.44
CA TYR A 490 -3.26 8.34 -4.03
C TYR A 490 -4.32 9.13 -4.79
N SER A 491 -4.68 10.31 -4.30
CA SER A 491 -5.59 11.20 -5.02
C SER A 491 -4.81 12.02 -6.04
N LEU A 492 -5.21 11.97 -7.30
CA LEU A 492 -4.61 12.81 -8.34
C LEU A 492 -5.20 14.21 -8.25
N ALA A 493 -4.35 15.23 -8.26
CA ALA A 493 -4.78 16.63 -8.23
C ALA A 493 -3.78 17.53 -8.99
N ASN A 494 -4.06 18.83 -9.05
CA ASN A 494 -3.19 19.85 -9.66
C ASN A 494 -2.95 19.69 -11.17
N GLY A 495 -3.78 18.90 -11.85
CA GLY A 495 -3.89 18.91 -13.30
C GLY A 495 -4.49 20.23 -13.75
N ASN A 496 -3.82 20.87 -14.70
CA ASN A 496 -4.18 22.18 -15.21
C ASN A 496 -4.26 22.13 -16.73
N ASP A 497 -5.23 22.85 -17.28
CA ASP A 497 -5.41 22.97 -18.72
C ASP A 497 -4.58 24.16 -19.25
N TYR A 498 -5.11 24.92 -20.19
CA TYR A 498 -4.41 26.02 -20.84
C TYR A 498 -4.48 27.30 -19.98
N GLY A 499 -3.79 27.28 -18.84
CA GLY A 499 -3.64 28.42 -17.91
C GLY A 499 -4.42 28.28 -16.60
N SER A 500 -5.60 27.67 -16.63
CA SER A 500 -6.40 27.35 -15.45
C SER A 500 -7.26 26.11 -15.72
N VAL A 501 -7.80 25.50 -14.66
CA VAL A 501 -8.78 24.40 -14.76
C VAL A 501 -9.96 24.83 -15.63
N GLY A 502 -10.24 24.08 -16.69
CA GLY A 502 -11.30 24.31 -17.66
C GLY A 502 -11.03 25.43 -18.69
N SER A 503 -9.82 25.97 -18.76
CA SER A 503 -9.41 26.96 -19.77
C SER A 503 -8.79 26.30 -21.00
N TYR A 504 -9.15 26.77 -22.19
CA TYR A 504 -8.75 26.19 -23.47
C TYR A 504 -8.20 27.23 -24.45
N LYS A 505 -7.61 28.31 -23.95
CA LYS A 505 -6.97 29.32 -24.81
C LYS A 505 -5.63 28.83 -25.32
N CYS A 506 -5.47 28.71 -26.64
CA CYS A 506 -4.19 28.50 -27.29
C CYS A 506 -3.84 29.67 -28.22
N SER A 507 -2.54 29.92 -28.37
CA SER A 507 -1.97 30.85 -29.35
C SER A 507 -1.35 30.08 -30.52
N LEU A 508 -1.08 30.76 -31.64
CA LEU A 508 -0.39 30.12 -32.77
C LEU A 508 1.00 29.59 -32.38
N GLY A 509 1.66 30.23 -31.40
CA GLY A 509 2.97 29.81 -30.89
C GLY A 509 2.94 28.49 -30.13
N ASP A 510 1.76 28.02 -29.72
CA ASP A 510 1.57 26.77 -28.98
C ASP A 510 1.50 25.53 -29.89
N ILE A 511 1.51 25.73 -31.23
CA ILE A 511 1.45 24.67 -32.26
C ILE A 511 2.85 24.14 -32.64
N ILE A 512 3.93 24.62 -32.00
CA ILE A 512 5.31 24.34 -32.42
C ILE A 512 6.16 23.82 -31.25
#